data_AF-A0A849VG50-F1
#
_entry.id   AF-A0A849VG50-F1
#
_cell.length_a   1.000
_cell.length_b   1.000
_cell.length_c   1.000
_cell.angle_alpha   90.00
_cell.angle_beta   90.00
_cell.angle_gamma   90.00
#
_symmetry.space_group_name_H-M   'P 1'
#
loop_
_entity.id
_entity.type
_entity.pdbx_description
1 polymer ?
#
loop_
_entity_poly.entity_id
_entity_poly.type
_entity_poly.pdbx_seq_one_letter_code
_entity_poly.pdbx_strand_id
1 'polypeptide(L)'
;MAVIVKYVVERNGVERMTFTSKKEADAYDKMLDMAESLEQMLTKVDVPLSEQQVESLALEIAKQKDEFLAVLKGAKPPTKQVSSKKEKPATQENVAKLKEA
;
A
#
# COMPACT_ATOMS: atom_id res chain seq x y z
N MET A 1 -9.51 31.19 -8.52
CA MET A 1 -8.54 30.95 -7.44
C MET A 1 -8.67 29.49 -7.01
N ALA A 2 -7.60 28.70 -7.01
CA ALA A 2 -7.64 27.28 -6.66
C ALA A 2 -7.01 27.06 -5.28
N VAL A 3 -7.72 26.36 -4.39
CA VAL A 3 -7.23 25.93 -3.08
C VAL A 3 -6.96 24.43 -3.17
N ILE A 4 -5.76 23.99 -2.78
CA ILE A 4 -5.33 22.59 -2.82
C ILE A 4 -5.04 22.15 -1.39
N VAL A 5 -5.73 21.10 -0.93
CA VAL A 5 -5.49 20.48 0.37
C VAL A 5 -4.62 19.24 0.17
N LYS A 6 -3.53 19.13 0.91
CA LYS A 6 -2.59 18.01 0.88
C LYS A 6 -2.53 17.39 2.27
N TYR A 7 -2.55 16.06 2.33
CA TYR A 7 -2.40 15.28 3.56
C TYR A 7 -1.04 14.61 3.52
N VAL A 8 -0.17 14.96 4.47
CA VAL A 8 1.19 14.47 4.56
C VAL A 8 1.26 13.40 5.64
N VAL A 9 1.85 12.25 5.33
CA VAL A 9 2.16 11.21 6.30
C VAL A 9 3.64 11.31 6.65
N GLU A 10 3.92 11.66 7.91
CA GLU A 10 5.26 11.80 8.46
C GLU A 10 5.58 10.59 9.36
N ARG A 11 6.77 10.01 9.23
CA ARG A 11 7.25 8.97 10.16
C ARG A 11 8.61 9.39 10.69
N ASN A 12 8.72 9.57 12.01
CA ASN A 12 9.92 10.07 12.70
C ASN A 12 10.41 11.44 12.19
N GLY A 13 9.49 12.36 11.84
CA GLY A 13 9.82 13.70 11.38
C GLY A 13 10.33 13.80 9.93
N VAL A 14 10.19 12.72 9.14
CA VAL A 14 10.48 12.70 7.71
C VAL A 14 9.18 12.53 6.93
N GLU A 15 8.88 13.47 6.03
CA GLU A 15 7.76 13.37 5.09
C GLU A 15 7.94 12.14 4.20
N ARG A 16 7.06 11.15 4.33
CA ARG A 16 7.13 9.90 3.57
C ARG A 16 6.29 9.95 2.31
N MET A 17 5.02 10.40 2.41
CA MET A 17 4.12 10.50 1.25
C MET A 17 3.09 11.62 1.42
N THR A 18 2.72 12.24 0.30
CA THR A 18 1.67 13.27 0.23
C THR A 18 0.47 12.74 -0.57
N PHE A 19 -0.72 12.84 0.01
CA PHE A 19 -1.98 12.44 -0.59
C PHE A 19 -2.86 13.66 -0.88
N THR A 20 -3.69 13.54 -1.92
CA THR A 20 -4.70 14.55 -2.28
C THR A 20 -6.04 14.36 -1.56
N SER A 21 -6.19 13.24 -0.82
CA SER A 21 -7.42 12.85 -0.13
C SER A 21 -7.14 12.39 1.30
N LYS A 22 -7.95 12.87 2.25
CA LYS A 22 -7.84 12.53 3.67
C LYS A 22 -7.96 11.04 3.92
N LYS A 23 -8.94 10.41 3.27
CA LYS A 23 -9.24 8.97 3.46
C LYS A 23 -8.08 8.07 3.05
N GLU A 24 -7.36 8.43 1.99
CA GLU A 24 -6.21 7.65 1.52
C GLU A 24 -5.02 7.81 2.46
N ALA A 25 -4.78 9.03 2.96
CA ALA A 25 -3.78 9.27 3.98
C ALA A 25 -4.06 8.49 5.27
N ASP A 26 -5.30 8.56 5.80
CA ASP A 26 -5.72 7.82 7.00
C ASP A 26 -5.60 6.29 6.81
N ALA A 27 -5.87 5.78 5.61
CA ALA A 27 -5.76 4.34 5.32
C ALA A 27 -4.30 3.89 5.24
N TYR A 28 -3.42 4.72 4.67
CA TYR A 28 -2.00 4.45 4.58
C TYR A 28 -1.32 4.55 5.94
N ASP A 29 -1.66 5.55 6.75
CA ASP A 29 -1.21 5.70 8.14
C ASP A 29 -1.56 4.47 8.98
N LYS A 30 -2.84 4.05 8.93
CA LYS A 30 -3.28 2.80 9.58
C LYS A 30 -2.55 1.57 9.09
N MET A 31 -2.26 1.48 7.78
CA MET A 31 -1.48 0.38 7.21
C MET A 31 -0.07 0.33 7.81
N LEU A 32 0.59 1.47 7.97
CA LEU A 32 1.91 1.55 8.59
C LEU A 32 1.88 1.14 10.07
N ASP A 33 0.89 1.60 10.83
CA ASP A 33 0.71 1.21 12.23
C ASP A 33 0.49 -0.30 12.39
N MET A 34 -0.29 -0.90 11.49
CA MET A 34 -0.52 -2.35 11.47
C MET A 34 0.75 -3.12 11.12
N ALA A 35 1.53 -2.63 10.14
CA ALA A 35 2.81 -3.26 9.79
C ALA A 35 3.76 -3.25 11.00
N GLU A 36 3.93 -2.10 11.67
CA GLU A 36 4.80 -2.03 12.86
C GLU A 36 4.35 -2.96 13.99
N SER A 37 3.03 -3.02 14.23
CA SER A 37 2.46 -3.93 15.23
C SER A 37 2.69 -5.41 14.86
N LEU A 38 2.61 -5.75 13.57
CA LEU A 38 2.89 -7.08 13.05
C LEU A 38 4.37 -7.44 13.14
N GLU A 39 5.28 -6.51 12.85
CA GLU A 39 6.72 -6.70 13.02
C GLU A 39 7.04 -7.08 14.47
N GLN A 40 6.52 -6.32 15.44
CA GLN A 40 6.71 -6.62 16.87
C GLN A 40 6.13 -7.98 17.31
N MET A 41 5.06 -8.44 16.67
CA MET A 41 4.52 -9.78 16.91
C MET A 41 5.38 -10.86 16.25
N LEU A 42 5.83 -10.64 15.01
CA LEU A 42 6.67 -11.58 14.27
C LEU A 42 8.06 -11.75 14.90
N THR A 43 8.60 -10.73 15.57
CA THR A 43 9.85 -10.90 16.35
C THR A 43 9.68 -11.85 17.55
N LYS A 44 8.44 -12.07 18.01
CA LYS A 44 8.14 -12.96 19.15
C LYS A 44 7.76 -14.38 18.72
N VAL A 45 7.65 -14.66 17.42
CA VAL A 45 7.32 -16.01 16.97
C VAL A 45 8.55 -16.91 17.05
N ASP A 46 8.31 -18.20 17.33
CA ASP A 46 9.36 -19.24 17.43
C ASP A 46 10.03 -19.55 16.07
N VAL A 47 9.64 -18.84 15.01
CA VAL A 47 10.16 -19.03 13.66
C VAL A 47 11.37 -18.12 13.46
N PRO A 48 12.55 -18.65 13.09
CA PRO A 48 13.71 -17.83 12.77
C PRO A 48 13.45 -17.06 11.47
N LEU A 49 13.18 -15.76 11.59
CA LEU A 49 13.00 -14.83 10.49
C LEU A 49 14.09 -13.75 10.56
N SER A 50 14.62 -13.33 9.41
CA SER A 50 15.50 -12.16 9.36
C SER A 50 14.69 -10.86 9.51
N GLU A 51 15.33 -9.78 9.96
CA GLU A 51 14.68 -8.46 10.12
C GLU A 51 13.99 -8.02 8.82
N GLN A 52 14.68 -8.15 7.68
CA GLN A 52 14.13 -7.83 6.36
C GLN A 52 12.89 -8.68 6.01
N GLN A 53 12.85 -9.96 6.43
CA GLN A 53 11.70 -10.83 6.22
C GLN A 53 10.53 -10.43 7.11
N VAL A 54 10.79 -10.05 8.36
CA VAL A 54 9.77 -9.57 9.30
C VAL A 54 9.12 -8.30 8.77
N GLU A 55 9.92 -7.30 8.37
CA GLU A 55 9.44 -6.04 7.78
C GLU A 55 8.63 -6.30 6.50
N SER A 56 9.17 -7.09 5.57
CA SER A 56 8.50 -7.37 4.30
C SER A 56 7.18 -8.10 4.50
N LEU A 57 7.14 -9.09 5.40
CA LEU A 57 5.94 -9.87 5.67
C LEU A 57 4.88 -9.04 6.37
N ALA A 58 5.26 -8.26 7.38
CA ALA A 58 4.35 -7.36 8.09
C ALA A 58 3.70 -6.33 7.15
N LEU A 59 4.50 -5.74 6.25
CA LEU A 59 4.03 -4.75 5.29
C LEU A 59 3.09 -5.36 4.24
N GLU A 60 3.39 -6.57 3.73
CA GLU A 60 2.48 -7.27 2.82
C GLU A 60 1.16 -7.67 3.50
N ILE A 61 1.22 -8.15 4.75
CA ILE A 61 0.01 -8.46 5.53
C ILE A 61 -0.82 -7.19 5.77
N ALA A 62 -0.18 -6.06 6.08
CA ALA A 62 -0.88 -4.80 6.31
C ALA A 62 -1.55 -4.25 5.03
N LYS A 63 -0.91 -4.38 3.87
CA LYS A 63 -1.53 -4.05 2.57
C LYS A 63 -2.75 -4.91 2.26
N GLN A 64 -2.68 -6.19 2.64
CA GLN A 64 -3.70 -7.20 2.37
C GLN A 64 -4.60 -7.46 3.59
N LYS A 65 -4.71 -6.49 4.52
CA LYS A 65 -5.34 -6.67 5.83
C LYS A 65 -6.70 -7.36 5.78
N ASP A 66 -7.54 -7.03 4.79
CA ASP A 66 -8.90 -7.55 4.70
C ASP A 66 -8.92 -9.01 4.23
N GLU A 67 -8.02 -9.38 3.32
CA GLU A 67 -7.83 -10.76 2.85
C GLU A 67 -7.22 -11.62 3.97
N PHE A 68 -6.21 -11.08 4.68
CA PHE A 68 -5.59 -11.77 5.81
C PHE A 68 -6.55 -11.97 6.98
N LEU A 69 -7.33 -10.95 7.35
CA LEU A 69 -8.37 -11.05 8.37
C LEU A 69 -9.47 -12.05 8.00
N ALA A 70 -9.85 -12.13 6.71
CA ALA A 70 -10.80 -13.14 6.26
C ALA A 70 -10.24 -14.56 6.48
N VAL A 71 -8.99 -14.79 6.10
CA VAL A 71 -8.30 -16.08 6.32
C VAL A 71 -8.19 -16.41 7.82
N LEU A 72 -7.80 -15.45 8.66
CA LEU A 72 -7.71 -15.65 10.11
C LEU A 72 -9.07 -15.96 10.77
N LYS A 73 -10.17 -15.45 10.21
CA LYS A 73 -11.54 -15.76 10.65
C LYS A 73 -12.04 -17.12 10.16
N GLY A 74 -11.20 -17.91 9.49
CA GLY A 74 -11.55 -19.22 8.95
C GLY A 74 -12.37 -19.16 7.67
N ALA A 75 -12.53 -17.98 7.06
CA ALA A 75 -13.03 -17.91 5.70
C ALA A 75 -11.95 -18.49 4.78
N LYS A 76 -12.34 -19.41 3.88
CA LYS A 76 -11.41 -19.84 2.83
C LYS A 76 -10.95 -18.58 2.09
N PRO A 77 -9.64 -18.40 1.86
CA PRO A 77 -9.19 -17.32 1.01
C PRO A 77 -10.00 -17.42 -0.28
N PRO A 78 -10.55 -16.32 -0.81
CA PRO A 78 -11.09 -16.37 -2.16
C PRO A 78 -9.94 -16.93 -2.99
N THR A 79 -10.13 -18.12 -3.55
CA THR A 79 -9.24 -18.62 -4.58
C THR A 79 -9.25 -17.54 -5.62
N LYS A 80 -8.22 -16.69 -5.64
CA LYS A 80 -7.90 -15.85 -6.78
C LYS A 80 -7.66 -16.86 -7.89
N GLN A 81 -8.74 -17.19 -8.59
CA GLN A 81 -8.65 -17.43 -10.01
C GLN A 81 -7.81 -16.27 -10.51
N VAL A 82 -6.67 -16.61 -11.07
CA VAL A 82 -5.87 -15.71 -11.87
C VAL A 82 -6.80 -15.24 -12.99
N SER A 83 -7.58 -14.19 -12.73
CA SER A 83 -8.24 -13.44 -13.77
C SER A 83 -7.15 -12.61 -14.40
N SER A 84 -6.42 -13.27 -15.29
CA SER A 84 -5.83 -12.71 -16.49
C SER A 84 -6.88 -11.83 -17.16
N LYS A 85 -7.05 -10.59 -16.71
CA LYS A 85 -7.65 -9.56 -17.55
C LYS A 85 -6.52 -8.88 -18.30
N LYS A 86 -6.15 -9.62 -19.36
CA LYS A 86 -5.52 -9.17 -20.59
C LYS A 86 -5.86 -7.71 -20.89
N GLU A 87 -4.82 -6.98 -21.26
CA GLU A 87 -4.82 -5.66 -21.87
C GLU A 87 -6.09 -5.30 -22.67
N LYS A 88 -6.45 -4.02 -22.61
CA LYS A 88 -6.75 -3.30 -23.84
C LYS A 88 -6.08 -1.93 -23.84
N PRO A 89 -5.30 -1.61 -24.90
CA PRO A 89 -4.58 -0.36 -25.07
C PRO A 89 -5.49 0.75 -25.63
N ALA A 90 -5.19 2.00 -25.29
CA ALA A 90 -5.50 3.23 -26.03
C ALA A 90 -5.05 4.40 -25.13
N THR A 91 -4.38 5.47 -25.55
CA THR A 91 -3.84 5.93 -26.84
C THR A 91 -2.93 7.10 -26.47
N GLN A 92 -1.80 7.22 -27.18
CA GLN A 92 -0.90 8.38 -27.13
C GLN A 92 -1.57 9.64 -27.71
N GLU A 93 -0.94 10.81 -27.45
CA GLU A 93 -1.14 12.11 -28.10
C GLU A 93 -2.38 12.93 -27.66
N ASN A 94 -2.30 14.21 -27.31
CA ASN A 94 -1.42 15.30 -27.76
C ASN A 94 -1.68 16.57 -26.90
N VAL A 95 -0.65 17.23 -26.36
CA VAL A 95 -0.35 18.69 -26.44
C VAL A 95 1.10 18.83 -25.89
N ALA A 96 2.11 19.43 -26.50
CA ALA A 96 2.14 20.52 -27.45
C ALA A 96 3.36 20.42 -28.36
N LYS A 97 3.14 20.71 -29.64
CA LYS A 97 4.13 21.32 -30.54
C LYS A 97 4.84 22.47 -29.82
N LEU A 98 6.17 22.45 -29.79
CA LEU A 98 6.93 23.67 -30.06
C LEU A 98 7.80 23.38 -31.29
N LYS A 99 7.55 24.16 -32.32
CA LYS A 99 8.12 24.07 -33.67
C LYS A 99 9.62 24.31 -33.66
N GLU A 100 10.28 23.60 -34.57
CA GLU A 100 11.56 23.97 -35.19
C GLU A 100 11.55 25.43 -35.69
N ALA A 101 12.67 26.12 -35.48
CA ALA A 101 13.43 26.85 -36.49
C ALA A 101 14.86 27.06 -35.99
#